data_AF-A0A7C5MWH2-F1
#
_entry.id   AF-A0A7C5MWH2-F1
#
_cell.length_a   1.000
_cell.length_b   1.000
_cell.length_c   1.000
_cell.angle_alpha   90.00
_cell.angle_beta   90.00
_cell.angle_gamma   90.00
#
_symmetry.space_group_name_H-M   'P 1'
#
loop_
_entity.id
_entity.type
_entity.pdbx_description
1 polymer ?
#
loop_
_entity_poly.entity_id
_entity_poly.type
_entity_poly.pdbx_seq_one_letter_code
_entity_poly.pdbx_strand_id
1 'polypeptide(L)'
;MASERRSRSICQVPSPMRGTGRRALAVVTMVEGMYHAPPMRGRLLPVRWRVVGVAMTVALWACRPASDGAGRDPRPGTVDTDSSEQVGGPAPPVAVFPDDGGPLAPALTRVGERGEGLGERLAEAAESCANCHAEVVAQWQSSAHAAASFDNPLYRVSVERFRLAQGNEASRMCAGCHDIALLVDGAMDEPVKPDDPRAHAGVSCMVCHGIVDVRPDGNGSFDLHGDDPAIPLRDDPASLRAHRARMAGASLQTAGLCGTCHRSFLSNETGHDHHIPGADDYGAWRRSIYAGSAVDRVDAVSAPRGCADCHMPRVAAPLGDSAAEDGLVRSHRFPGAHTWLAAMQGDEAQRRASEEMLKKAATLRVSALRRAGGEVVLPAADARVAPGEELTLEVVIRNVGVGHRFPGGTLDAVDAWIEVTVRDAHGDTIGSAGERWKEGVADDSLHRLHATVLDEEGRPVLGRAIERFRAPGYD
;
A
#
# COMPACT_ATOMS: atom_id res chain seq x y z
N MET A 1 -7.48 43.02 3.96
CA MET A 1 -6.29 43.12 3.10
C MET A 1 -6.02 41.74 2.52
N ALA A 2 -6.34 41.57 1.25
CA ALA A 2 -6.16 40.31 0.53
C ALA A 2 -4.67 40.09 0.25
N SER A 3 -4.13 38.93 0.62
CA SER A 3 -2.75 38.54 0.34
C SER A 3 -2.75 37.49 -0.76
N GLU A 4 -2.39 37.92 -1.96
CA GLU A 4 -2.18 37.10 -3.15
C GLU A 4 -1.14 35.99 -2.90
N ARG A 5 -1.52 34.73 -3.13
CA ARG A 5 -0.57 33.61 -3.22
C ARG A 5 0.03 33.61 -4.64
N ARG A 6 1.31 33.99 -4.77
CA ARG A 6 2.07 33.78 -6.00
C ARG A 6 2.57 32.33 -6.07
N SER A 7 1.98 31.56 -6.98
CA SER A 7 2.57 30.31 -7.48
C SER A 7 3.82 30.64 -8.29
N ARG A 8 4.96 30.02 -7.98
CA ARG A 8 6.19 30.11 -8.78
C ARG A 8 6.19 28.97 -9.80
N SER A 9 5.96 29.29 -11.07
CA SER A 9 6.15 28.39 -12.20
C SER A 9 7.64 28.12 -12.43
N ILE A 10 8.06 26.85 -12.34
CA ILE A 10 9.38 26.38 -12.77
C ILE A 10 9.26 25.98 -14.24
N CYS A 11 9.28 26.96 -15.13
CA CYS A 11 9.55 26.81 -16.57
C CYS A 11 9.83 28.21 -17.12
N GLN A 12 11.10 28.56 -17.31
CA GLN A 12 11.47 29.76 -18.08
C GLN A 12 11.18 29.49 -19.56
N VAL A 13 10.23 30.25 -20.13
CA VAL A 13 9.86 30.19 -21.54
C VAL A 13 10.88 30.99 -22.37
N PRO A 14 11.51 30.42 -23.42
CA PRO A 14 12.32 31.21 -24.35
C PRO A 14 11.43 32.14 -25.19
N SER A 15 11.94 33.32 -25.54
CA SER A 15 11.24 34.32 -26.36
C SER A 15 10.67 33.75 -27.68
N PRO A 16 9.53 34.27 -28.18
CA PRO A 16 8.83 33.67 -29.31
C PRO A 16 9.55 33.95 -30.63
N MET A 17 10.05 32.90 -31.28
CA MET A 17 10.32 32.92 -32.72
C MET A 17 8.99 32.85 -33.48
N ARG A 18 8.81 33.79 -34.42
CA ARG A 18 7.61 33.93 -35.26
C ARG A 18 7.42 32.68 -36.13
N GLY A 19 6.46 31.85 -35.75
CA GLY A 19 5.93 30.77 -36.57
C GLY A 19 4.41 30.67 -36.34
N THR A 20 3.63 30.64 -37.41
CA THR A 20 2.15 30.71 -37.45
C THR A 20 1.42 29.48 -36.91
N GLY A 21 2.09 28.60 -36.16
CA GLY A 21 1.45 27.46 -35.50
C GLY A 21 0.98 27.85 -34.09
N ARG A 22 -0.30 27.65 -33.78
CA ARG A 22 -0.81 27.82 -32.41
C ARG A 22 -0.24 26.68 -31.54
N ARG A 23 0.35 27.03 -30.39
CA ARG A 23 0.81 26.07 -29.38
C ARG A 23 -0.31 25.90 -28.36
N ALA A 24 -0.61 24.66 -27.97
CA ALA A 24 -1.48 24.33 -26.85
C ALA A 24 -0.62 23.86 -25.67
N LEU A 25 -1.09 24.09 -24.44
CA LEU A 25 -0.44 23.63 -23.21
C LEU A 25 -1.28 22.53 -22.58
N ALA A 26 -0.72 21.33 -22.45
CA ALA A 26 -1.31 20.27 -21.63
C ALA A 26 -0.70 20.31 -20.24
N VAL A 27 -1.54 20.46 -19.21
CA VAL A 27 -1.17 20.31 -17.81
C VAL A 27 -1.68 18.96 -17.35
N VAL A 28 -0.78 18.11 -16.84
CA VAL A 28 -1.17 16.82 -16.29
C VAL A 28 -0.77 16.80 -14.83
N THR A 29 -1.73 16.44 -13.99
CA THR A 29 -1.57 16.38 -12.54
C THR A 29 -1.95 14.98 -12.07
N MET A 30 -1.09 14.38 -11.25
CA MET A 30 -1.48 13.21 -10.47
C MET A 30 -2.14 13.73 -9.21
N VAL A 31 -3.36 13.28 -8.96
CA VAL A 31 -4.14 13.70 -7.79
C VAL A 31 -4.30 12.50 -6.87
N GLU A 32 -4.02 12.75 -5.59
CA GLU A 32 -4.49 11.93 -4.49
C GLU A 32 -5.68 12.68 -3.90
N GLY A 33 -6.80 12.01 -3.73
CA GLY A 33 -7.97 12.64 -3.15
C GLY A 33 -9.01 11.64 -2.67
N MET A 34 -10.23 12.11 -2.47
CA MET A 34 -11.21 11.43 -1.64
C MET A 34 -12.47 11.12 -2.44
N TYR A 35 -12.86 9.85 -2.47
CA TYR A 35 -14.20 9.44 -2.84
C TYR A 35 -15.22 9.94 -1.80
N HIS A 36 -16.01 10.94 -2.16
CA HIS A 36 -17.26 11.24 -1.46
C HIS A 36 -18.32 10.27 -1.96
N ALA A 37 -18.60 9.21 -1.20
CA ALA A 37 -19.75 8.36 -1.51
C ALA A 37 -21.03 9.22 -1.49
N PRO A 38 -21.83 9.27 -2.57
CA PRO A 38 -23.08 10.01 -2.54
C PRO A 38 -24.01 9.37 -1.50
N PRO A 39 -24.81 10.17 -0.76
CA PRO A 39 -25.76 9.63 0.20
C PRO A 39 -26.75 8.73 -0.54
N MET A 40 -26.80 7.44 -0.17
CA MET A 40 -27.82 6.52 -0.67
C MET A 40 -29.21 6.97 -0.22
N ARG A 41 -29.86 7.80 -1.04
CA ARG A 41 -31.29 8.06 -0.93
C ARG A 41 -32.04 6.97 -1.68
N GLY A 42 -32.57 6.01 -0.93
CA GLY A 42 -33.49 5.01 -1.46
C GLY A 42 -34.76 5.66 -2.03
N ARG A 43 -35.12 5.25 -3.25
CA ARG A 43 -36.51 4.99 -3.67
C ARG A 43 -36.50 4.23 -5.00
N LEU A 44 -36.98 3.00 -4.93
CA LEU A 44 -37.30 2.13 -6.05
C LEU A 44 -38.45 2.73 -6.87
N LEU A 45 -38.24 2.93 -8.18
CA LEU A 45 -39.27 2.81 -9.22
C LEU A 45 -38.61 2.36 -10.54
N PRO A 46 -39.21 1.41 -11.28
CA PRO A 46 -38.57 0.79 -12.43
C PRO A 46 -38.76 1.61 -13.70
N VAL A 47 -37.67 2.06 -14.31
CA VAL A 47 -37.65 2.53 -15.71
C VAL A 47 -37.06 1.42 -16.57
N ARG A 48 -37.89 0.87 -17.47
CA ARG A 48 -37.49 -0.14 -18.45
C ARG A 48 -36.54 0.47 -19.48
N TRP A 49 -35.32 -0.03 -19.55
CA TRP A 49 -34.43 0.16 -20.70
C TRP A 49 -34.35 -1.14 -21.51
N ARG A 50 -34.63 -1.04 -22.81
CA ARG A 50 -34.37 -2.09 -23.80
C ARG A 50 -32.90 -1.98 -24.21
N VAL A 51 -32.10 -3.00 -23.91
CA VAL A 51 -30.77 -3.18 -24.51
C VAL A 51 -30.96 -4.03 -25.76
N VAL A 52 -30.56 -3.49 -26.91
CA VAL A 52 -30.39 -4.25 -28.16
C VAL A 52 -28.99 -4.85 -28.11
N GLY A 53 -28.89 -6.14 -27.82
CA GLY A 53 -27.63 -6.88 -27.85
C GLY A 53 -27.20 -7.17 -29.28
N VAL A 54 -25.94 -6.90 -29.60
CA VAL A 54 -25.27 -7.41 -30.79
C VAL A 54 -24.60 -8.73 -30.40
N ALA A 55 -25.04 -9.82 -31.03
CA ALA A 55 -24.44 -11.14 -30.89
C ALA A 55 -23.21 -11.25 -31.83
N MET A 56 -22.07 -11.68 -31.30
CA MET A 56 -20.95 -12.18 -32.10
C MET A 56 -20.87 -13.70 -31.94
N THR A 57 -21.12 -14.41 -33.04
CA THR A 57 -20.96 -15.85 -33.17
C THR A 57 -19.54 -16.13 -33.62
N VAL A 58 -18.74 -16.82 -32.80
CA VAL A 58 -17.42 -17.35 -33.20
C VAL A 58 -17.57 -18.83 -33.51
N ALA A 59 -17.48 -19.19 -34.79
CA ALA A 59 -17.40 -20.58 -35.24
C ALA A 59 -15.95 -21.08 -35.11
N LEU A 60 -15.72 -22.04 -34.21
CA LEU A 60 -14.46 -22.78 -34.08
C LEU A 60 -14.45 -23.93 -35.09
N TRP A 61 -13.58 -23.86 -36.09
CA TRP A 61 -13.23 -24.99 -36.96
C TRP A 61 -12.12 -25.82 -36.29
N ALA A 62 -12.45 -27.06 -35.91
CA ALA A 62 -11.48 -28.04 -35.43
C ALA A 62 -10.94 -28.86 -36.62
N CYS A 63 -9.66 -28.65 -36.97
CA CYS A 63 -8.95 -29.55 -37.89
C CYS A 63 -8.31 -30.70 -37.10
N ARG A 64 -8.79 -31.93 -37.32
CA ARG A 64 -8.08 -33.18 -36.98
C ARG A 64 -7.13 -33.53 -38.11
N PRO A 65 -5.86 -33.91 -37.85
CA PRO A 65 -5.05 -34.57 -38.86
C PRO A 65 -5.37 -36.07 -38.90
N ALA A 66 -5.52 -36.58 -40.11
CA ALA A 66 -5.63 -38.01 -40.43
C ALA A 66 -4.25 -38.67 -40.46
N SER A 67 -4.19 -39.89 -39.96
CA SER A 67 -3.06 -40.81 -40.07
C SER A 67 -3.07 -41.53 -41.42
N ASP A 68 -1.90 -41.72 -42.05
CA ASP A 68 -1.56 -42.91 -42.84
C ASP A 68 -0.06 -42.95 -43.23
N GLY A 69 0.55 -44.14 -43.10
CA GLY A 69 1.47 -44.67 -44.12
C GLY A 69 3.00 -44.62 -43.96
N ALA A 70 3.56 -45.61 -43.24
CA ALA A 70 4.72 -46.47 -43.56
C ALA A 70 6.11 -45.91 -44.01
N GLY A 71 7.14 -46.22 -43.20
CA GLY A 71 8.56 -46.32 -43.59
C GLY A 71 9.38 -47.07 -42.52
N ARG A 72 10.22 -48.04 -42.91
CA ARG A 72 10.84 -49.11 -42.09
C ARG A 72 12.14 -48.73 -41.33
N ASP A 73 12.24 -49.25 -40.09
CA ASP A 73 13.36 -49.80 -39.24
C ASP A 73 14.84 -49.34 -39.46
N PRO A 74 15.70 -49.22 -38.42
CA PRO A 74 16.05 -50.34 -37.51
C PRO A 74 16.13 -50.03 -36.00
N ARG A 75 15.69 -51.02 -35.21
CA ARG A 75 15.73 -51.14 -33.74
C ARG A 75 17.12 -50.96 -33.10
N PRO A 76 17.14 -50.51 -31.84
CA PRO A 76 17.96 -51.19 -30.83
C PRO A 76 17.21 -51.49 -29.52
N GLY A 77 17.39 -52.71 -29.01
CA GLY A 77 17.27 -53.08 -27.59
C GLY A 77 15.86 -53.18 -27.01
N THR A 78 15.35 -54.40 -26.85
CA THR A 78 14.25 -54.70 -25.92
C THR A 78 14.74 -54.47 -24.49
N VAL A 79 14.31 -53.38 -23.86
CA VAL A 79 14.36 -53.23 -22.40
C VAL A 79 13.05 -53.79 -21.87
N ASP A 80 13.17 -54.73 -20.95
CA ASP A 80 12.08 -55.37 -20.21
C ASP A 80 11.33 -54.30 -19.40
N THR A 81 10.10 -53.95 -19.79
CA THR A 81 9.29 -52.90 -19.14
C THR A 81 8.25 -53.48 -18.17
N ASP A 82 8.47 -54.67 -17.62
CA ASP A 82 7.52 -55.31 -16.69
C ASP A 82 7.85 -55.07 -15.20
N SER A 83 8.30 -53.84 -14.90
CA SER A 83 8.32 -53.30 -13.54
C SER A 83 8.05 -51.80 -13.55
N SER A 84 6.91 -51.41 -14.13
CA SER A 84 6.34 -50.10 -13.78
C SER A 84 5.63 -50.25 -12.43
N GLU A 85 6.41 -50.19 -11.35
CA GLU A 85 5.87 -49.67 -10.10
C GLU A 85 5.24 -48.32 -10.45
N GLN A 86 3.91 -48.22 -10.36
CA GLN A 86 3.23 -46.95 -10.50
C GLN A 86 3.74 -46.05 -9.38
N VAL A 87 4.78 -45.27 -9.67
CA VAL A 87 5.10 -44.09 -8.87
C VAL A 87 3.88 -43.21 -9.00
N GLY A 88 3.04 -43.23 -7.96
CA GLY A 88 1.88 -42.36 -7.87
C GLY A 88 2.32 -40.96 -8.25
N GLY A 89 1.62 -40.36 -9.22
CA GLY A 89 1.94 -39.01 -9.67
C GLY A 89 2.08 -38.08 -8.46
N PRO A 90 2.98 -37.09 -8.51
CA PRO A 90 3.19 -36.19 -7.38
C PRO A 90 1.82 -35.66 -6.94
N ALA A 91 1.55 -35.74 -5.63
CA ALA A 91 0.35 -35.16 -5.06
C ALA A 91 0.22 -33.73 -5.58
N PRO A 92 -1.01 -33.27 -5.90
CA PRO A 92 -1.21 -31.89 -6.34
C PRO A 92 -0.51 -30.96 -5.34
N PRO A 93 0.26 -29.96 -5.80
CA PRO A 93 0.99 -29.08 -4.91
C PRO A 93 0.00 -28.45 -3.95
N VAL A 94 0.15 -28.76 -2.67
CA VAL A 94 -0.59 -28.09 -1.61
C VAL A 94 0.13 -26.76 -1.40
N ALA A 95 -0.60 -25.66 -1.56
CA ALA A 95 -0.08 -24.36 -1.19
C ALA A 95 0.22 -24.36 0.31
N VAL A 96 1.50 -24.37 0.67
CA VAL A 96 1.95 -24.21 2.06
C VAL A 96 1.89 -22.73 2.37
N PHE A 97 0.73 -22.28 2.82
CA PHE A 97 0.61 -20.96 3.43
C PHE A 97 1.22 -21.00 4.83
N PRO A 98 1.70 -19.87 5.38
CA PRO A 98 2.05 -19.78 6.78
C PRO A 98 0.76 -20.00 7.58
N ASP A 99 0.55 -21.24 8.00
CA ASP A 99 -0.57 -21.70 8.81
C ASP A 99 0.04 -22.30 10.07
N ASP A 100 0.45 -21.44 11.00
CA ASP A 100 1.01 -21.89 12.27
C ASP A 100 -0.04 -22.11 13.36
N GLY A 101 -1.34 -21.99 13.07
CA GLY A 101 -2.43 -22.43 13.97
C GLY A 101 -2.24 -22.00 15.43
N GLY A 102 -1.57 -20.86 15.63
CA GLY A 102 -1.04 -20.45 16.92
C GLY A 102 -2.15 -19.98 17.86
N PRO A 103 -1.85 -19.77 19.15
CA PRO A 103 -2.85 -19.31 20.12
C PRO A 103 -3.43 -17.94 19.79
N LEU A 104 -2.78 -17.16 18.92
CA LEU A 104 -3.20 -15.83 18.47
C LEU A 104 -3.67 -15.83 17.01
N ALA A 105 -3.77 -16.99 16.36
CA ALA A 105 -4.23 -17.10 14.99
C ALA A 105 -5.64 -16.47 14.85
N PRO A 106 -5.96 -15.84 13.69
CA PRO A 106 -5.15 -15.74 12.47
C PRO A 106 -4.01 -14.70 12.45
N ALA A 107 -3.69 -14.04 13.58
CA ALA A 107 -2.40 -13.33 13.65
C ALA A 107 -1.25 -14.33 13.82
N LEU A 108 -0.17 -14.10 13.10
CA LEU A 108 1.05 -14.92 13.16
C LEU A 108 2.02 -14.42 14.23
N THR A 109 1.53 -13.55 15.11
CA THR A 109 2.25 -13.01 16.25
C THR A 109 2.52 -14.12 17.24
N ARG A 110 3.78 -14.21 17.67
CA ARG A 110 4.16 -15.03 18.81
C ARG A 110 4.59 -14.12 19.92
N VAL A 111 4.10 -14.40 21.10
CA VAL A 111 4.57 -13.79 22.33
C VAL A 111 5.44 -14.84 23.01
N GLY A 112 6.48 -14.41 23.69
CA GLY A 112 7.24 -15.29 24.60
C GLY A 112 6.36 -15.85 25.73
N GLU A 113 6.93 -16.13 26.91
CA GLU A 113 6.10 -16.49 28.07
C GLU A 113 5.03 -15.41 28.29
N ARG A 114 3.76 -15.85 28.35
CA ARG A 114 2.59 -14.96 28.51
C ARG A 114 2.69 -14.26 29.86
N GLY A 115 3.27 -13.08 29.89
CA GLY A 115 3.17 -12.20 31.05
C GLY A 115 1.79 -11.56 31.04
N GLU A 116 0.98 -11.81 32.07
CA GLU A 116 -0.21 -11.01 32.34
C GLU A 116 0.16 -9.51 32.29
N GLY A 117 -0.69 -8.70 31.65
CA GLY A 117 -0.50 -7.25 31.54
C GLY A 117 0.56 -6.79 30.55
N LEU A 118 0.99 -7.62 29.58
CA LEU A 118 1.87 -7.15 28.51
C LEU A 118 1.19 -6.04 27.68
N GLY A 119 -0.10 -6.20 27.36
CA GLY A 119 -0.85 -5.21 26.61
C GLY A 119 -0.89 -3.85 27.30
N GLU A 120 -1.10 -3.83 28.62
CA GLU A 120 -1.06 -2.62 29.44
C GLU A 120 0.30 -1.92 29.37
N ARG A 121 1.40 -2.68 29.51
CA ARG A 121 2.76 -2.13 29.37
C ARG A 121 3.02 -1.58 27.96
N LEU A 122 2.49 -2.21 26.92
CA LEU A 122 2.57 -1.69 25.56
C LEU A 122 1.81 -0.38 25.41
N ALA A 123 0.65 -0.23 26.07
CA ALA A 123 -0.16 0.99 26.03
C ALA A 123 0.51 2.15 26.77
N GLU A 124 1.15 1.90 27.91
CA GLU A 124 1.79 2.92 28.75
C GLU A 124 3.20 3.30 28.27
N ALA A 125 3.79 2.53 27.36
CA ALA A 125 5.19 2.66 26.96
C ALA A 125 5.58 4.09 26.52
N ALA A 126 4.71 4.75 25.74
CA ALA A 126 5.03 6.07 25.16
C ALA A 126 5.28 7.14 26.23
N GLU A 127 4.52 7.14 27.32
CA GLU A 127 4.69 8.10 28.43
C GLU A 127 6.04 7.93 29.12
N SER A 128 6.45 6.67 29.34
CA SER A 128 7.74 6.36 29.95
C SER A 128 8.92 6.81 29.08
N CYS A 129 8.82 6.60 27.76
CA CYS A 129 9.86 6.95 26.79
C CYS A 129 10.00 8.47 26.62
N ALA A 130 8.91 9.23 26.73
CA ALA A 130 8.89 10.67 26.50
C ALA A 130 9.86 11.45 27.40
N ASN A 131 10.21 10.90 28.56
CA ASN A 131 11.16 11.50 29.51
C ASN A 131 12.56 11.72 28.92
N CYS A 132 13.01 10.84 28.01
CA CYS A 132 14.33 10.91 27.37
C CYS A 132 14.25 11.11 25.86
N HIS A 133 13.10 10.79 25.25
CA HIS A 133 12.88 10.68 23.81
C HIS A 133 11.72 11.59 23.34
N ALA A 134 11.70 12.83 23.85
CA ALA A 134 10.59 13.76 23.65
C ALA A 134 10.30 14.04 22.16
N GLU A 135 11.33 14.21 21.33
CA GLU A 135 11.16 14.42 19.90
C GLU A 135 10.51 13.21 19.21
N VAL A 136 11.07 12.01 19.34
CA VAL A 136 10.54 10.85 18.59
C VAL A 136 9.16 10.43 19.10
N VAL A 137 8.84 10.62 20.38
CA VAL A 137 7.48 10.38 20.90
C VAL A 137 6.49 11.37 20.27
N ALA A 138 6.81 12.66 20.20
CA ALA A 138 5.95 13.65 19.53
C ALA A 138 5.76 13.35 18.03
N GLN A 139 6.79 12.84 17.37
CA GLN A 139 6.71 12.40 15.98
C GLN A 139 5.83 11.16 15.81
N TRP A 140 5.95 10.17 16.71
CA TRP A 140 5.16 8.95 16.70
C TRP A 140 3.68 9.24 16.97
N GLN A 141 3.35 10.07 17.97
CA GLN A 141 1.97 10.46 18.30
C GLN A 141 1.21 11.05 17.11
N SER A 142 1.93 11.70 16.20
CA SER A 142 1.43 12.33 14.98
C SER A 142 1.24 11.33 13.80
N SER A 143 1.74 10.10 13.95
CA SER A 143 1.81 9.12 12.87
C SER A 143 0.56 8.23 12.78
N ALA A 144 0.39 7.57 11.63
CA ALA A 144 -0.63 6.53 11.46
C ALA A 144 -0.37 5.28 12.32
N HIS A 145 0.85 5.09 12.83
CA HIS A 145 1.17 4.01 13.76
C HIS A 145 0.59 4.27 15.15
N ALA A 146 0.62 5.51 15.66
CA ALA A 146 -0.06 5.83 16.91
C ALA A 146 -1.58 5.68 16.77
N ALA A 147 -2.14 6.17 15.67
CA ALA A 147 -3.56 6.03 15.33
C ALA A 147 -3.86 4.72 14.56
N ALA A 148 -3.23 3.62 14.95
CA ALA A 148 -3.41 2.33 14.28
C ALA A 148 -4.52 1.48 14.90
N SER A 149 -5.10 1.88 16.05
CA SER A 149 -6.07 1.06 16.78
C SER A 149 -7.49 1.65 16.71
N PHE A 150 -8.35 1.34 17.67
CA PHE A 150 -9.76 1.74 17.71
C PHE A 150 -9.97 3.25 17.88
N ASP A 151 -8.91 4.00 18.18
CA ASP A 151 -8.86 5.46 18.18
C ASP A 151 -8.95 6.06 16.75
N ASN A 152 -8.64 5.26 15.73
CA ASN A 152 -8.84 5.62 14.34
C ASN A 152 -10.26 5.25 13.87
N PRO A 153 -11.13 6.25 13.58
CA PRO A 153 -12.52 5.99 13.25
C PRO A 153 -12.71 5.21 11.94
N LEU A 154 -11.79 5.31 10.97
CA LEU A 154 -11.90 4.49 9.75
C LEU A 154 -11.59 3.03 10.02
N TYR A 155 -10.51 2.80 10.76
CA TYR A 155 -10.11 1.46 11.13
C TYR A 155 -11.20 0.79 11.97
N ARG A 156 -11.70 1.51 12.99
CA ARG A 156 -12.76 1.02 13.87
C ARG A 156 -14.00 0.57 13.10
N VAL A 157 -14.48 1.36 12.15
CA VAL A 157 -15.63 0.96 11.31
C VAL A 157 -15.33 -0.31 10.51
N SER A 158 -14.11 -0.44 9.97
CA SER A 158 -13.69 -1.62 9.21
C SER A 158 -13.63 -2.88 10.08
N VAL A 159 -12.96 -2.81 11.23
CA VAL A 159 -12.78 -3.98 12.11
C VAL A 159 -14.09 -4.40 12.77
N GLU A 160 -14.93 -3.46 13.20
CA GLU A 160 -16.24 -3.78 13.79
C GLU A 160 -17.18 -4.41 12.77
N ARG A 161 -17.21 -3.90 11.53
CA ARG A 161 -17.95 -4.51 10.44
C ARG A 161 -17.47 -5.94 10.16
N PHE A 162 -16.16 -6.15 10.13
CA PHE A 162 -15.58 -7.45 9.93
C PHE A 162 -15.94 -8.41 11.07
N ARG A 163 -15.88 -7.96 12.33
CA ARG A 163 -16.27 -8.74 13.52
C ARG A 163 -17.74 -9.12 13.52
N LEU A 164 -18.62 -8.23 13.05
CA LEU A 164 -20.06 -8.54 12.89
C LEU A 164 -20.31 -9.66 11.88
N ALA A 165 -19.46 -9.79 10.86
CA ALA A 165 -19.60 -10.79 9.81
C ALA A 165 -18.90 -12.12 10.14
N GLN A 166 -17.67 -12.05 10.69
CA GLN A 166 -16.76 -13.20 10.83
C GLN A 166 -16.47 -13.58 12.29
N GLY A 167 -16.92 -12.79 13.26
CA GLY A 167 -16.66 -13.00 14.69
C GLY A 167 -15.38 -12.32 15.19
N ASN A 168 -15.24 -12.30 16.53
CA ASN A 168 -14.14 -11.62 17.21
C ASN A 168 -12.79 -12.30 16.95
N GLU A 169 -12.73 -13.63 17.01
CA GLU A 169 -11.48 -14.39 16.83
C GLU A 169 -10.85 -14.14 15.45
N ALA A 170 -11.66 -14.13 14.38
CA ALA A 170 -11.18 -13.84 13.03
C ALA A 170 -10.52 -12.45 12.93
N SER A 171 -10.93 -11.48 13.77
CA SER A 171 -10.36 -10.14 13.80
C SER A 171 -8.96 -10.06 14.41
N ARG A 172 -8.46 -11.13 15.03
CA ARG A 172 -7.06 -11.20 15.49
C ARG A 172 -6.08 -10.97 14.33
N MET A 173 -6.42 -11.32 13.09
CA MET A 173 -5.60 -10.98 11.91
C MET A 173 -5.32 -9.47 11.82
N CYS A 174 -6.35 -8.63 12.06
CA CYS A 174 -6.18 -7.18 12.11
C CYS A 174 -5.28 -6.79 13.29
N ALA A 175 -5.51 -7.42 14.45
CA ALA A 175 -4.79 -7.15 15.68
C ALA A 175 -3.29 -7.47 15.63
N GLY A 176 -2.86 -8.40 14.76
CA GLY A 176 -1.44 -8.70 14.54
C GLY A 176 -0.64 -7.50 14.04
N CYS A 177 -1.31 -6.49 13.47
CA CYS A 177 -0.67 -5.27 12.94
C CYS A 177 -1.20 -3.98 13.59
N HIS A 178 -2.46 -3.95 14.03
CA HIS A 178 -3.14 -2.73 14.47
C HIS A 178 -3.34 -2.66 15.99
N ASP A 179 -3.74 -3.78 16.61
CA ASP A 179 -4.23 -3.85 17.99
C ASP A 179 -3.38 -4.79 18.85
N ILE A 180 -2.06 -4.74 18.71
CA ILE A 180 -1.14 -5.70 19.33
C ILE A 180 -1.34 -5.71 20.86
N ALA A 181 -1.54 -4.54 21.47
CA ALA A 181 -1.79 -4.44 22.91
C ALA A 181 -3.06 -5.19 23.35
N LEU A 182 -4.13 -5.17 22.54
CA LEU A 182 -5.34 -5.95 22.81
C LEU A 182 -5.13 -7.43 22.51
N LEU A 183 -4.39 -7.76 21.44
CA LEU A 183 -4.16 -9.13 21.00
C LEU A 183 -3.42 -9.95 22.06
N VAL A 184 -2.33 -9.42 22.59
CA VAL A 184 -1.44 -10.18 23.50
C VAL A 184 -2.06 -10.50 24.86
N ASP A 185 -3.06 -9.71 25.27
CA ASP A 185 -3.84 -9.93 26.49
C ASP A 185 -5.16 -10.69 26.24
N GLY A 186 -5.43 -11.11 24.99
CA GLY A 186 -6.67 -11.79 24.61
C GLY A 186 -7.92 -10.89 24.60
N ALA A 187 -7.76 -9.58 24.77
CA ALA A 187 -8.89 -8.63 24.79
C ALA A 187 -9.59 -8.50 23.44
N MET A 188 -8.93 -8.92 22.34
CA MET A 188 -9.56 -8.96 21.02
C MET A 188 -10.71 -9.96 20.89
N ASP A 189 -10.83 -10.93 21.79
CA ASP A 189 -11.86 -11.98 21.72
C ASP A 189 -13.24 -11.51 22.21
N GLU A 190 -13.26 -10.35 22.87
CA GLU A 190 -14.44 -9.73 23.47
C GLU A 190 -14.70 -8.36 22.86
N PRO A 191 -15.91 -7.79 23.01
CA PRO A 191 -16.17 -6.41 22.61
C PRO A 191 -15.17 -5.43 23.24
N VAL A 192 -14.46 -4.66 22.39
CA VAL A 192 -13.45 -3.71 22.84
C VAL A 192 -14.12 -2.48 23.44
N LYS A 193 -13.78 -2.18 24.70
CA LYS A 193 -14.35 -1.02 25.39
C LYS A 193 -13.68 0.27 24.95
N PRO A 194 -14.43 1.36 24.70
CA PRO A 194 -13.84 2.64 24.28
C PRO A 194 -12.86 3.26 25.28
N ASP A 195 -12.95 2.92 26.56
CA ASP A 195 -12.11 3.42 27.65
C ASP A 195 -10.93 2.50 27.98
N ASP A 196 -10.77 1.38 27.26
CA ASP A 196 -9.60 0.50 27.41
C ASP A 196 -8.36 1.19 26.82
N PRO A 197 -7.31 1.49 27.61
CA PRO A 197 -6.12 2.19 27.12
C PRO A 197 -5.40 1.42 26.00
N ARG A 198 -5.51 0.09 25.97
CA ARG A 198 -4.90 -0.75 24.91
C ARG A 198 -5.52 -0.50 23.54
N ALA A 199 -6.77 -0.04 23.50
CA ALA A 199 -7.50 0.32 22.29
C ALA A 199 -7.05 1.67 21.67
N HIS A 200 -6.15 2.39 22.36
CA HIS A 200 -5.57 3.66 21.92
C HIS A 200 -4.03 3.60 21.85
N ALA A 201 -3.46 2.40 22.03
CA ALA A 201 -2.00 2.22 22.06
C ALA A 201 -1.38 2.26 20.65
N GLY A 202 -2.16 1.90 19.63
CA GLY A 202 -1.66 1.69 18.27
C GLY A 202 -0.47 0.73 18.21
N VAL A 203 0.42 0.99 17.26
CA VAL A 203 1.75 0.37 17.20
C VAL A 203 2.70 1.21 18.06
N SER A 204 2.71 0.94 19.37
CA SER A 204 3.50 1.69 20.35
C SER A 204 5.00 1.42 20.27
N CYS A 205 5.80 2.20 21.00
CA CYS A 205 7.26 2.09 21.03
C CYS A 205 7.72 0.65 21.29
N MET A 206 7.14 0.00 22.30
CA MET A 206 7.52 -1.35 22.70
C MET A 206 6.95 -2.44 21.79
N VAL A 207 6.03 -2.12 20.88
CA VAL A 207 5.67 -3.07 19.81
C VAL A 207 6.86 -3.23 18.87
N CYS A 208 7.38 -2.15 18.27
CA CYS A 208 8.51 -2.26 17.34
C CYS A 208 9.83 -2.61 18.05
N HIS A 209 10.13 -1.96 19.18
CA HIS A 209 11.39 -2.16 19.90
C HIS A 209 11.38 -3.44 20.75
N GLY A 210 10.21 -4.04 21.00
CA GLY A 210 10.08 -5.32 21.70
C GLY A 210 10.20 -6.55 20.80
N ILE A 211 10.15 -6.38 19.47
CA ILE A 211 10.30 -7.48 18.52
C ILE A 211 11.73 -7.99 18.51
N VAL A 212 11.90 -9.29 18.80
CA VAL A 212 13.21 -9.95 18.87
C VAL A 212 13.51 -10.80 17.64
N ASP A 213 12.49 -11.35 16.98
CA ASP A 213 12.61 -12.12 15.74
C ASP A 213 11.47 -11.77 14.77
N VAL A 214 11.76 -11.88 13.46
CA VAL A 214 10.82 -11.51 12.40
C VAL A 214 10.77 -12.59 11.33
N ARG A 215 9.56 -12.88 10.85
CA ARG A 215 9.31 -13.71 9.68
C ARG A 215 8.57 -12.86 8.66
N PRO A 216 9.02 -12.76 7.40
CA PRO A 216 8.42 -11.86 6.43
C PRO A 216 7.15 -12.44 5.77
N ASP A 217 6.35 -13.18 6.52
CA ASP A 217 5.18 -13.92 6.03
C ASP A 217 3.94 -13.01 5.91
N GLY A 218 3.89 -11.95 6.70
CA GLY A 218 2.76 -11.02 6.85
C GLY A 218 1.87 -11.35 8.05
N ASN A 219 0.75 -10.64 8.21
CA ASN A 219 -0.23 -10.84 9.28
C ASN A 219 0.37 -10.85 10.72
N GLY A 220 1.36 -9.98 10.98
CA GLY A 220 1.96 -9.83 12.31
C GLY A 220 2.96 -10.93 12.67
N SER A 221 3.63 -11.53 11.69
CA SER A 221 4.59 -12.64 11.84
C SER A 221 5.92 -12.24 12.51
N PHE A 222 5.86 -11.87 13.79
CA PHE A 222 7.01 -11.54 14.64
C PHE A 222 6.96 -12.24 15.99
N ASP A 223 8.11 -12.30 16.66
CA ASP A 223 8.21 -12.70 18.06
C ASP A 223 8.38 -11.45 18.93
N LEU A 224 7.40 -11.21 19.79
CA LEU A 224 7.36 -10.06 20.68
C LEU A 224 7.71 -10.48 22.10
N HIS A 225 8.71 -9.79 22.66
CA HIS A 225 9.11 -9.95 24.05
C HIS A 225 8.76 -8.71 24.86
N GLY A 226 8.08 -8.94 25.99
CA GLY A 226 7.72 -7.92 26.96
C GLY A 226 8.83 -7.54 27.94
N ASP A 227 10.09 -7.88 27.64
CA ASP A 227 11.21 -7.65 28.56
C ASP A 227 11.39 -6.16 28.85
N ASP A 228 11.86 -5.86 30.05
CA ASP A 228 12.22 -4.51 30.50
C ASP A 228 13.08 -3.80 29.43
N PRO A 229 12.73 -2.55 29.04
CA PRO A 229 13.55 -1.74 28.13
C PRO A 229 14.95 -1.39 28.68
N ALA A 230 15.27 -1.85 29.90
CA ALA A 230 16.51 -1.58 30.62
C ALA A 230 16.74 -0.07 30.77
N ILE A 231 15.76 0.64 31.33
CA ILE A 231 15.82 2.10 31.50
C ILE A 231 17.14 2.50 32.16
N PRO A 232 17.95 3.38 31.54
CA PRO A 232 19.30 3.64 32.00
C PRO A 232 19.29 4.39 33.32
N LEU A 233 20.20 4.00 34.22
CA LEU A 233 20.47 4.75 35.45
C LEU A 233 21.27 6.00 35.09
N ARG A 234 21.00 7.09 35.82
CA ARG A 234 21.71 8.35 35.62
C ARG A 234 23.21 8.16 35.82
N ASP A 235 23.99 8.73 34.90
CA ASP A 235 25.46 8.74 34.92
C ASP A 235 26.09 7.33 34.93
N ASP A 236 25.37 6.29 34.48
CA ASP A 236 25.88 4.92 34.35
C ASP A 236 26.00 4.48 32.87
N PRO A 237 27.23 4.46 32.33
CA PRO A 237 27.48 4.01 30.95
C PRO A 237 27.11 2.54 30.70
N ALA A 238 27.07 1.69 31.72
CA ALA A 238 26.76 0.26 31.54
C ALA A 238 25.26 0.07 31.27
N SER A 239 24.38 0.67 32.07
CA SER A 239 22.94 0.64 31.82
C SER A 239 22.56 1.34 30.52
N LEU A 240 23.22 2.45 30.13
CA LEU A 240 23.00 3.06 28.81
C LEU A 240 23.36 2.10 27.65
N ARG A 241 24.45 1.33 27.76
CA ARG A 241 24.79 0.32 26.76
C ARG A 241 23.76 -0.80 26.72
N ALA A 242 23.27 -1.25 27.87
CA ALA A 242 22.23 -2.27 27.95
C ALA A 242 20.92 -1.80 27.30
N HIS A 243 20.48 -0.58 27.61
CA HIS A 243 19.32 0.06 26.99
C HIS A 243 19.44 0.11 25.46
N ARG A 244 20.58 0.60 24.94
CA ARG A 244 20.83 0.67 23.50
C ARG A 244 20.81 -0.71 22.84
N ALA A 245 21.46 -1.71 23.45
CA ALA A 245 21.46 -3.07 22.93
C ALA A 245 20.04 -3.67 22.90
N ARG A 246 19.23 -3.39 23.92
CA ARG A 246 17.84 -3.85 24.02
C ARG A 246 16.94 -3.17 22.99
N MET A 247 17.05 -1.85 22.84
CA MET A 247 16.17 -1.05 21.98
C MET A 247 16.60 -1.00 20.51
N ALA A 248 17.83 -1.39 20.17
CA ALA A 248 18.32 -1.40 18.79
C ALA A 248 18.69 -2.81 18.32
N GLY A 249 17.85 -3.80 18.63
CA GLY A 249 18.05 -5.20 18.25
C GLY A 249 18.19 -5.41 16.73
N ALA A 250 18.79 -6.53 16.34
CA ALA A 250 19.10 -6.83 14.93
C ALA A 250 17.86 -6.81 14.02
N SER A 251 16.74 -7.35 14.48
CA SER A 251 15.47 -7.41 13.73
C SER A 251 14.97 -6.02 13.32
N LEU A 252 15.10 -5.02 14.21
CA LEU A 252 14.70 -3.63 13.97
C LEU A 252 15.46 -2.98 12.79
N GLN A 253 16.66 -3.48 12.48
CA GLN A 253 17.52 -2.93 11.41
C GLN A 253 17.21 -3.53 10.02
N THR A 254 16.22 -4.41 9.91
CA THR A 254 15.90 -5.10 8.65
C THR A 254 14.58 -4.62 8.06
N ALA A 255 14.44 -4.69 6.73
CA ALA A 255 13.15 -4.51 6.07
C ALA A 255 12.12 -5.59 6.46
N GLY A 256 12.60 -6.75 6.96
CA GLY A 256 11.76 -7.85 7.42
C GLY A 256 10.83 -7.44 8.55
N LEU A 257 11.27 -6.57 9.46
CA LEU A 257 10.43 -5.99 10.52
C LEU A 257 9.20 -5.31 9.94
N CYS A 258 9.37 -4.42 8.96
CA CYS A 258 8.24 -3.75 8.33
C CYS A 258 7.35 -4.75 7.59
N GLY A 259 7.98 -5.77 6.96
CA GLY A 259 7.29 -6.81 6.22
C GLY A 259 6.38 -7.71 7.06
N THR A 260 6.52 -7.76 8.39
CA THR A 260 5.59 -8.53 9.23
C THR A 260 4.19 -7.92 9.24
N CYS A 261 4.08 -6.58 9.07
CA CYS A 261 2.81 -5.85 9.10
C CYS A 261 2.43 -5.25 7.73
N HIS A 262 3.41 -4.84 6.92
CA HIS A 262 3.22 -4.32 5.55
C HIS A 262 3.12 -5.42 4.48
N ARG A 263 2.84 -6.64 4.94
CA ARG A 263 2.36 -7.75 4.14
C ARG A 263 1.16 -8.35 4.87
N SER A 264 0.06 -8.56 4.16
CA SER A 264 -1.13 -9.17 4.71
C SER A 264 -1.81 -10.09 3.72
N PHE A 265 -2.65 -10.97 4.26
CA PHE A 265 -3.47 -11.87 3.48
C PHE A 265 -4.70 -12.30 4.27
N LEU A 266 -5.73 -12.72 3.55
CA LEU A 266 -6.92 -13.36 4.10
C LEU A 266 -6.83 -14.87 3.85
N SER A 267 -7.42 -15.64 4.75
CA SER A 267 -7.42 -17.11 4.75
C SER A 267 -8.76 -17.67 5.26
N ASN A 268 -8.87 -19.00 5.32
CA ASN A 268 -10.04 -19.69 5.89
C ASN A 268 -10.36 -19.23 7.31
N GLU A 269 -9.34 -18.95 8.13
CA GLU A 269 -9.49 -18.45 9.51
C GLU A 269 -10.08 -17.03 9.58
N THR A 270 -10.05 -16.30 8.46
CA THR A 270 -10.70 -14.98 8.32
C THR A 270 -12.06 -15.07 7.63
N GLY A 271 -12.59 -16.29 7.43
CA GLY A 271 -13.87 -16.54 6.75
C GLY A 271 -13.81 -16.47 5.23
N HIS A 272 -12.64 -16.76 4.63
CA HIS A 272 -12.42 -16.77 3.19
C HIS A 272 -11.96 -18.14 2.71
N ASP A 273 -12.64 -18.76 1.75
CA ASP A 273 -12.37 -20.14 1.31
C ASP A 273 -10.96 -20.38 0.71
N HIS A 274 -10.28 -19.30 0.35
CA HIS A 274 -8.98 -19.30 -0.31
C HIS A 274 -8.07 -18.24 0.29
N HIS A 275 -6.76 -18.41 0.09
CA HIS A 275 -5.80 -17.38 0.38
C HIS A 275 -5.96 -16.20 -0.58
N ILE A 276 -6.27 -15.03 -0.04
CA ILE A 276 -6.41 -13.79 -0.81
C ILE A 276 -5.25 -12.88 -0.40
N PRO A 277 -4.33 -12.54 -1.32
CA PRO A 277 -3.26 -11.61 -1.01
C PRO A 277 -3.85 -10.21 -0.73
N GLY A 278 -3.42 -9.61 0.38
CA GLY A 278 -3.76 -8.25 0.77
C GLY A 278 -2.69 -7.25 0.33
N ALA A 279 -2.36 -6.32 1.23
CA ALA A 279 -1.22 -5.41 1.01
C ALA A 279 0.08 -6.23 0.98
N ASP A 280 1.00 -5.91 0.06
CA ASP A 280 2.31 -6.57 -0.01
C ASP A 280 3.40 -5.59 -0.52
N ASP A 281 3.64 -4.55 0.28
CA ASP A 281 4.69 -3.58 -0.02
C ASP A 281 6.08 -4.23 0.13
N TYR A 282 6.23 -5.18 1.05
CA TYR A 282 7.49 -5.91 1.26
C TYR A 282 7.86 -6.77 0.05
N GLY A 283 6.92 -7.57 -0.48
CA GLY A 283 7.16 -8.40 -1.66
C GLY A 283 7.45 -7.56 -2.90
N ALA A 284 6.77 -6.43 -3.07
CA ALA A 284 7.09 -5.46 -4.12
C ALA A 284 8.49 -4.84 -3.94
N TRP A 285 8.85 -4.43 -2.71
CA TRP A 285 10.18 -3.91 -2.41
C TRP A 285 11.28 -4.92 -2.70
N ARG A 286 11.09 -6.20 -2.32
CA ARG A 286 12.08 -7.26 -2.51
C ARG A 286 12.40 -7.54 -3.99
N ARG A 287 11.47 -7.25 -4.90
CA ARG A 287 11.70 -7.35 -6.35
C ARG A 287 12.27 -6.08 -6.99
N SER A 288 12.37 -5.01 -6.21
CA SER A 288 12.86 -3.72 -6.67
C SER A 288 14.37 -3.60 -6.56
N ILE A 289 14.88 -2.60 -7.29
CA ILE A 289 16.28 -2.20 -7.28
C ILE A 289 16.75 -1.75 -5.89
N TYR A 290 15.85 -1.27 -5.03
CA TYR A 290 16.18 -0.86 -3.66
C TYR A 290 16.52 -2.05 -2.76
N ALA A 291 15.98 -3.25 -3.05
CA ALA A 291 16.40 -4.49 -2.42
C ALA A 291 17.59 -5.16 -3.13
N GLY A 292 18.20 -4.48 -4.12
CA GLY A 292 19.26 -5.05 -4.96
C GLY A 292 18.75 -6.00 -6.05
N SER A 293 17.44 -6.04 -6.32
CA SER A 293 16.85 -6.88 -7.35
C SER A 293 16.61 -6.11 -8.65
N ALA A 294 16.92 -6.71 -9.79
CA ALA A 294 16.67 -6.14 -11.11
C ALA A 294 15.42 -6.71 -11.80
N VAL A 295 14.56 -7.43 -11.06
CA VAL A 295 13.39 -8.13 -11.61
C VAL A 295 12.35 -7.15 -12.15
N ASP A 296 11.96 -6.16 -11.36
CA ASP A 296 10.91 -5.22 -11.76
C ASP A 296 11.48 -4.07 -12.63
N ARG A 297 12.77 -3.73 -12.49
CA ARG A 297 13.43 -2.65 -13.24
C ARG A 297 14.93 -2.89 -13.41
N VAL A 298 15.49 -2.41 -14.51
CA VAL A 298 16.94 -2.45 -14.81
C VAL A 298 17.68 -1.14 -14.47
N ASP A 299 17.00 -0.16 -13.88
CA ASP A 299 17.61 1.11 -13.52
C ASP A 299 18.66 0.93 -12.41
N ALA A 300 19.73 1.72 -12.45
CA ALA A 300 20.71 1.76 -11.37
C ALA A 300 20.21 2.63 -10.21
N VAL A 301 20.27 2.10 -8.99
CA VAL A 301 20.25 2.90 -7.75
C VAL A 301 21.65 2.93 -7.16
N SER A 302 22.05 4.11 -6.69
CA SER A 302 23.38 4.35 -6.10
C SER A 302 23.73 3.40 -4.95
N ALA A 303 22.75 2.96 -4.16
CA ALA A 303 22.88 1.96 -3.12
C ALA A 303 21.52 1.33 -2.80
N PRO A 304 21.48 0.05 -2.39
CA PRO A 304 20.29 -0.56 -1.79
C PRO A 304 19.78 0.28 -0.60
N ARG A 305 18.46 0.30 -0.40
CA ARG A 305 17.80 1.02 0.69
C ARG A 305 16.70 0.17 1.30
N GLY A 306 16.63 0.15 2.63
CA GLY A 306 15.53 -0.45 3.37
C GLY A 306 14.36 0.51 3.57
N CYS A 307 13.29 0.01 4.18
CA CYS A 307 12.07 0.79 4.44
C CYS A 307 12.38 2.04 5.30
N ALA A 308 13.19 1.89 6.35
CA ALA A 308 13.56 2.96 7.26
C ALA A 308 14.39 4.08 6.60
N ASP A 309 15.08 3.82 5.49
CA ASP A 309 15.85 4.86 4.79
C ASP A 309 14.94 5.88 4.09
N CYS A 310 13.72 5.46 3.70
CA CYS A 310 12.72 6.32 3.08
C CYS A 310 11.65 6.79 4.08
N HIS A 311 11.16 5.91 4.95
CA HIS A 311 10.06 6.21 5.89
C HIS A 311 10.52 6.72 7.26
N MET A 312 11.81 6.63 7.59
CA MET A 312 12.38 7.18 8.83
C MET A 312 13.63 8.04 8.54
N PRO A 313 13.50 9.09 7.70
CA PRO A 313 14.64 9.95 7.33
C PRO A 313 15.21 10.64 8.57
N ARG A 314 16.50 11.00 8.54
CA ARG A 314 17.11 11.80 9.60
C ARG A 314 16.52 13.22 9.59
N VAL A 315 16.06 13.68 10.75
CA VAL A 315 15.43 15.00 10.96
C VAL A 315 15.94 15.63 12.24
N ALA A 316 15.86 16.96 12.35
CA ALA A 316 16.23 17.68 13.56
C ALA A 316 15.33 17.29 14.75
N ALA A 317 15.90 17.31 15.95
CA ALA A 317 15.21 17.04 17.20
C ALA A 317 15.10 18.28 18.10
N PRO A 318 14.31 19.30 17.72
CA PRO A 318 14.18 20.54 18.50
C PRO A 318 13.57 20.36 19.89
N LEU A 319 12.78 19.30 20.14
CA LEU A 319 12.25 19.00 21.47
C LEU A 319 13.27 18.32 22.39
N GLY A 320 14.42 17.92 21.84
CA GLY A 320 15.44 17.14 22.54
C GLY A 320 15.17 15.64 22.47
N ASP A 321 16.24 14.87 22.32
CA ASP A 321 16.19 13.42 22.33
C ASP A 321 17.56 12.84 22.73
N SER A 322 17.56 11.90 23.66
CA SER A 322 18.78 11.24 24.14
C SER A 322 19.43 10.34 23.09
N ALA A 323 18.70 9.97 22.04
CA ALA A 323 19.20 9.25 20.87
C ALA A 323 19.68 10.18 19.76
N ALA A 324 19.61 11.51 19.92
CA ALA A 324 20.06 12.44 18.89
C ALA A 324 21.58 12.36 18.66
N GLU A 325 21.96 12.20 17.40
CA GLU A 325 23.35 12.29 16.93
C GLU A 325 23.46 13.55 16.07
N ASP A 326 24.38 14.46 16.42
CA ASP A 326 24.53 15.77 15.76
C ASP A 326 23.22 16.59 15.71
N GLY A 327 22.36 16.42 16.73
CA GLY A 327 21.04 17.06 16.81
C GLY A 327 19.98 16.44 15.89
N LEU A 328 20.26 15.29 15.28
CA LEU A 328 19.36 14.57 14.38
C LEU A 328 18.91 13.23 14.97
N VAL A 329 17.65 12.86 14.70
CA VAL A 329 17.08 11.53 14.99
C VAL A 329 16.50 10.93 13.72
N ARG A 330 16.27 9.61 13.69
CA ARG A 330 15.40 9.01 12.66
C ARG A 330 13.96 9.40 12.94
N SER A 331 13.28 9.92 11.92
CA SER A 331 11.90 10.35 12.03
C SER A 331 10.98 9.19 12.37
N HIS A 332 10.15 9.34 13.40
CA HIS A 332 9.08 8.40 13.76
C HIS A 332 7.70 8.87 13.27
N ARG A 333 7.68 9.75 12.26
CA ARG A 333 6.44 10.21 11.60
C ARG A 333 5.88 9.22 10.60
N PHE A 334 6.72 8.35 10.04
CA PHE A 334 6.36 7.36 9.02
C PHE A 334 5.48 7.95 7.88
N PRO A 335 5.91 9.03 7.22
CA PRO A 335 5.10 9.64 6.16
C PRO A 335 4.78 8.63 5.05
N GLY A 336 3.58 8.78 4.48
CA GLY A 336 3.00 7.91 3.47
C GLY A 336 1.72 8.53 2.91
N ALA A 337 0.79 7.73 2.39
CA ALA A 337 -0.46 8.21 1.76
C ALA A 337 -1.55 8.69 2.75
N HIS A 338 -1.28 8.68 4.06
CA HIS A 338 -2.25 9.05 5.11
C HIS A 338 -2.47 10.58 5.27
N THR A 339 -2.49 11.33 4.16
CA THR A 339 -2.73 12.79 4.16
C THR A 339 -4.08 13.15 4.77
N TRP A 340 -5.09 12.31 4.54
CA TRP A 340 -6.43 12.47 5.09
C TRP A 340 -6.48 12.29 6.62
N LEU A 341 -5.81 11.27 7.16
CA LEU A 341 -5.78 11.02 8.60
C LEU A 341 -5.11 12.19 9.34
N ALA A 342 -4.02 12.72 8.77
CA ALA A 342 -3.39 13.93 9.28
C ALA A 342 -4.35 15.14 9.23
N ALA A 343 -5.12 15.29 8.15
CA ALA A 343 -6.09 16.37 8.01
C ALA A 343 -7.23 16.28 9.04
N MET A 344 -7.76 15.09 9.30
CA MET A 344 -8.78 14.87 10.35
C MET A 344 -8.29 15.25 11.74
N GLN A 345 -7.03 14.91 12.05
CA GLN A 345 -6.42 15.23 13.34
C GLN A 345 -6.03 16.71 13.44
N GLY A 346 -6.14 17.48 12.36
CA GLY A 346 -5.64 18.85 12.30
C GLY A 346 -4.11 18.94 12.32
N ASP A 347 -3.41 17.84 12.04
CA ASP A 347 -1.95 17.79 12.04
C ASP A 347 -1.36 18.22 10.70
N GLU A 348 -1.21 19.53 10.59
CA GLU A 348 -0.64 20.18 9.42
C GLU A 348 0.84 19.82 9.19
N ALA A 349 1.60 19.50 10.23
CA ALA A 349 3.01 19.12 10.08
C ALA A 349 3.15 17.75 9.42
N GLN A 350 2.35 16.77 9.88
CA GLN A 350 2.29 15.43 9.29
C GLN A 350 1.74 15.47 7.87
N ARG A 351 0.67 16.22 7.63
CA ARG A 351 0.09 16.38 6.28
C ARG A 351 1.13 16.86 5.29
N ARG A 352 1.90 17.91 5.63
CA ARG A 352 2.98 18.42 4.77
C ARG A 352 4.10 17.40 4.57
N ALA A 353 4.49 16.65 5.60
CA ALA A 353 5.52 15.63 5.47
C ALA A 353 5.11 14.54 4.47
N SER A 354 3.86 14.06 4.55
CA SER A 354 3.28 13.11 3.60
C SER A 354 3.19 13.67 2.19
N GLU A 355 2.68 14.90 2.01
CA GLU A 355 2.58 15.55 0.69
C GLU A 355 3.95 15.74 0.01
N GLU A 356 4.97 16.16 0.76
CA GLU A 356 6.32 16.33 0.24
C GLU A 356 6.98 15.00 -0.15
N MET A 357 6.62 13.89 0.50
CA MET A 357 7.02 12.56 0.09
C MET A 357 6.29 12.14 -1.21
N LEU A 358 4.96 12.28 -1.25
CA LEU A 358 4.14 11.86 -2.38
C LEU A 358 4.49 12.61 -3.68
N LYS A 359 4.78 13.92 -3.60
CA LYS A 359 5.25 14.71 -4.76
C LYS A 359 6.56 14.19 -5.38
N LYS A 360 7.33 13.39 -4.64
CA LYS A 360 8.60 12.78 -5.10
C LYS A 360 8.44 11.31 -5.51
N ALA A 361 7.27 10.71 -5.28
CA ALA A 361 7.01 9.30 -5.50
C ALA A 361 7.01 8.92 -6.99
N ALA A 362 6.35 9.72 -7.83
CA ALA A 362 6.19 9.46 -9.25
C ALA A 362 6.45 10.70 -10.10
N THR A 363 6.88 10.48 -11.34
CA THR A 363 6.93 11.51 -12.38
C THR A 363 5.87 11.24 -13.43
N LEU A 364 5.29 12.32 -13.95
CA LEU A 364 4.28 12.30 -14.99
C LEU A 364 4.78 13.10 -16.19
N ARG A 365 4.70 12.54 -17.39
CA ARG A 365 5.12 13.22 -18.62
C ARG A 365 4.15 12.97 -19.76
N VAL A 366 3.69 14.03 -20.41
CA VAL A 366 3.10 13.92 -21.76
C VAL A 366 4.26 13.69 -22.72
N SER A 367 4.47 12.43 -23.09
CA SER A 367 5.65 12.04 -23.86
C SER A 367 5.41 12.26 -25.34
N ALA A 368 4.31 11.72 -25.88
CA ALA A 368 3.98 11.79 -27.30
C ALA A 368 2.57 12.32 -27.55
N LEU A 369 2.36 12.84 -28.76
CA LEU A 369 1.05 13.16 -29.30
C LEU A 369 0.83 12.28 -30.53
N ARG A 370 -0.34 11.64 -30.60
CA ARG A 370 -0.76 10.80 -31.72
C ARG A 370 -1.97 11.42 -32.40
N ARG A 371 -1.93 11.52 -33.72
CA ARG A 371 -3.05 12.00 -34.55
C ARG A 371 -3.95 10.81 -34.96
N ALA A 372 -5.21 11.09 -35.30
CA ALA A 372 -6.15 10.07 -35.80
C ALA A 372 -5.62 9.26 -37.01
N GLY A 373 -4.78 9.87 -37.86
CA GLY A 373 -4.12 9.21 -38.98
C GLY A 373 -2.94 8.30 -38.61
N GLY A 374 -2.62 8.14 -37.32
CA GLY A 374 -1.56 7.27 -36.82
C GLY A 374 -0.18 7.91 -36.68
N GLU A 375 0.02 9.14 -37.17
CA GLU A 375 1.26 9.90 -36.98
C GLU A 375 1.51 10.17 -35.49
N VAL A 376 2.76 9.96 -35.05
CA VAL A 376 3.20 10.19 -33.66
C VAL A 376 4.28 11.26 -33.65
N VAL A 377 4.13 12.26 -32.79
CA VAL A 377 5.12 13.31 -32.53
C VAL A 377 5.72 13.12 -31.15
N LEU A 378 7.04 13.01 -31.08
CA LEU A 378 7.83 12.82 -29.85
C LEU A 378 9.06 13.75 -29.87
N PRO A 379 9.23 14.65 -28.88
CA PRO A 379 8.35 14.90 -27.75
C PRO A 379 7.03 15.58 -28.17
N ALA A 380 5.95 15.35 -27.42
CA ALA A 380 4.64 15.94 -27.66
C ALA A 380 4.68 17.48 -27.76
N ALA A 381 5.64 18.12 -27.08
CA ALA A 381 5.84 19.57 -27.10
C ALA A 381 6.18 20.15 -28.48
N ASP A 382 6.67 19.31 -29.41
CA ASP A 382 7.00 19.72 -30.78
C ASP A 382 5.78 19.65 -31.72
N ALA A 383 4.66 19.09 -31.25
CA ALA A 383 3.45 18.96 -32.03
C ALA A 383 2.83 20.34 -32.31
N ARG A 384 2.47 20.57 -33.57
CA ARG A 384 1.57 21.64 -33.98
C ARG A 384 0.17 21.07 -34.09
N VAL A 385 -0.78 21.76 -33.45
CA VAL A 385 -2.19 21.37 -33.40
C VAL A 385 -3.04 22.38 -34.17
N ALA A 386 -3.97 21.88 -34.96
CA ALA A 386 -4.96 22.69 -35.67
C ALA A 386 -6.36 22.53 -35.05
N PRO A 387 -7.24 23.55 -35.14
CA PRO A 387 -8.62 23.43 -34.70
C PRO A 387 -9.35 22.27 -35.40
N GLY A 388 -10.08 21.47 -34.63
CA GLY A 388 -10.85 20.33 -35.14
C GLY A 388 -10.04 19.05 -35.32
N GLU A 389 -8.75 19.04 -35.00
CA GLU A 389 -7.95 17.80 -34.97
C GLU A 389 -8.31 16.95 -33.75
N GLU A 390 -8.50 15.65 -33.98
CA GLU A 390 -8.56 14.66 -32.91
C GLU A 390 -7.15 14.18 -32.56
N LEU A 391 -6.81 14.26 -31.27
CA LEU A 391 -5.48 14.06 -30.74
C LEU A 391 -5.53 13.09 -29.55
N THR A 392 -4.61 12.14 -29.51
CA THR A 392 -4.38 11.28 -28.35
C THR A 392 -3.07 11.69 -27.69
N LEU A 393 -3.10 11.93 -26.39
CA LEU A 393 -1.92 12.25 -25.59
C LEU A 393 -1.40 10.97 -24.93
N GLU A 394 -0.12 10.65 -25.12
CA GLU A 394 0.54 9.55 -24.43
C GLU A 394 1.17 10.06 -23.14
N VAL A 395 0.50 9.77 -22.02
CA VAL A 395 0.97 10.11 -20.68
C VAL A 395 1.76 8.95 -20.11
N VAL A 396 3.03 9.18 -19.80
CA VAL A 396 3.92 8.21 -19.16
C VAL A 396 4.01 8.53 -17.68
N ILE A 397 3.67 7.56 -16.85
CA ILE A 397 3.88 7.59 -15.40
C ILE A 397 5.09 6.73 -15.09
N ARG A 398 5.99 7.26 -14.28
CA ARG A 398 7.14 6.50 -13.78
C ARG A 398 7.19 6.64 -12.27
N ASN A 399 7.04 5.52 -11.57
CA ASN A 399 7.44 5.42 -10.17
C ASN A 399 8.95 5.68 -10.08
N VAL A 400 9.41 6.67 -9.32
CA VAL A 400 10.84 7.01 -9.21
C VAL A 400 11.33 7.07 -7.76
N GLY A 401 10.43 7.31 -6.82
CA GLY A 401 10.74 7.49 -5.40
C GLY A 401 10.19 6.39 -4.50
N VAL A 402 9.51 5.37 -5.05
CA VAL A 402 8.86 4.32 -4.26
C VAL A 402 9.51 2.98 -4.58
N GLY A 403 10.04 2.33 -3.55
CA GLY A 403 10.69 1.02 -3.69
C GLY A 403 9.70 -0.14 -3.84
N HIS A 404 8.43 0.08 -3.57
CA HIS A 404 7.35 -0.88 -3.78
C HIS A 404 6.42 -0.41 -4.91
N ARG A 405 5.28 -1.11 -5.10
CA ARG A 405 4.25 -0.71 -6.06
C ARG A 405 3.71 0.68 -5.70
N PHE A 406 3.35 1.45 -6.73
CA PHE A 406 2.69 2.74 -6.54
C PHE A 406 1.33 2.72 -7.25
N PRO A 407 0.25 3.10 -6.56
CA PRO A 407 0.17 3.25 -5.11
C PRO A 407 0.43 1.93 -4.35
N GLY A 408 0.88 2.04 -3.10
CA GLY A 408 1.11 0.90 -2.20
C GLY A 408 0.03 0.78 -1.12
N GLY A 409 0.20 -0.14 -0.18
CA GLY A 409 -0.72 -0.36 0.95
C GLY A 409 -1.94 -1.23 0.62
N THR A 410 -3.07 -0.98 1.28
CA THR A 410 -4.31 -1.76 1.13
C THR A 410 -4.88 -1.65 -0.29
N LEU A 411 -5.36 -2.75 -0.86
CA LEU A 411 -5.83 -2.79 -2.24
C LEU A 411 -7.11 -1.96 -2.49
N ASP A 412 -7.95 -1.80 -1.48
CA ASP A 412 -9.32 -1.28 -1.57
C ASP A 412 -9.49 0.16 -1.04
N ALA A 413 -8.49 0.71 -0.36
CA ALA A 413 -8.54 2.04 0.27
C ALA A 413 -7.50 2.99 -0.32
N VAL A 414 -7.39 2.99 -1.65
CA VAL A 414 -6.49 3.87 -2.40
C VAL A 414 -7.26 4.62 -3.47
N ASP A 415 -7.02 5.92 -3.55
CA ASP A 415 -7.66 6.79 -4.53
C ASP A 415 -6.63 7.75 -5.13
N ALA A 416 -5.89 7.23 -6.11
CA ALA A 416 -4.95 7.97 -6.93
C ALA A 416 -5.38 7.92 -8.40
N TRP A 417 -5.41 9.06 -9.06
CA TRP A 417 -5.81 9.16 -10.46
C TRP A 417 -5.04 10.25 -11.21
N ILE A 418 -5.22 10.26 -12.53
CA ILE A 418 -4.65 11.27 -13.41
C ILE A 418 -5.73 12.27 -13.81
N GLU A 419 -5.43 13.56 -13.68
CA GLU A 419 -6.16 14.65 -14.31
C GLU A 419 -5.32 15.22 -15.47
N VAL A 420 -5.95 15.37 -16.63
CA VAL A 420 -5.35 16.03 -17.80
C VAL A 420 -6.21 17.24 -18.13
N THR A 421 -5.62 18.43 -18.18
CA THR A 421 -6.26 19.64 -18.71
C THR A 421 -5.50 20.13 -19.93
N VAL A 422 -6.19 20.33 -21.06
CA VAL A 422 -5.63 20.93 -22.27
C VAL A 422 -6.13 22.36 -22.39
N ARG A 423 -5.21 23.32 -22.50
CA ARG A 423 -5.50 24.74 -22.65
C ARG A 423 -4.97 25.29 -23.96
N ASP A 424 -5.71 26.20 -24.57
CA ASP A 424 -5.25 26.93 -25.74
C ASP A 424 -4.24 28.04 -25.39
N ALA A 425 -3.80 28.81 -26.39
CA ALA A 425 -2.84 29.90 -26.20
C ALA A 425 -3.40 31.10 -25.40
N HIS A 426 -4.72 31.22 -25.25
CA HIS A 426 -5.39 32.25 -24.46
C HIS A 426 -5.63 31.78 -23.01
N GLY A 427 -5.41 30.49 -22.74
CA GLY A 427 -5.61 29.87 -21.43
C GLY A 427 -6.96 29.17 -21.26
N ASP A 428 -7.80 29.20 -22.30
CA ASP A 428 -9.12 28.58 -22.29
C ASP A 428 -8.97 27.05 -22.32
N THR A 429 -9.72 26.35 -21.46
CA THR A 429 -9.75 24.88 -21.45
C THR A 429 -10.47 24.38 -22.69
N ILE A 430 -9.76 23.57 -23.49
CA ILE A 430 -10.29 22.97 -24.73
C ILE A 430 -10.46 21.45 -24.63
N GLY A 431 -10.03 20.85 -23.52
CA GLY A 431 -10.25 19.44 -23.20
C GLY A 431 -9.83 19.12 -21.78
N SER A 432 -10.47 18.14 -21.17
CA SER A 432 -10.17 17.68 -19.81
C SER A 432 -10.46 16.19 -19.66
N ALA A 433 -9.71 15.51 -18.80
CA ALA A 433 -9.99 14.14 -18.38
C ALA A 433 -9.76 14.00 -16.87
N GLY A 434 -10.61 13.23 -16.19
CA GLY A 434 -10.50 12.88 -14.77
C GLY A 434 -10.84 13.99 -13.77
N GLU A 435 -11.11 15.23 -14.21
CA GLU A 435 -11.30 16.39 -13.32
C GLU A 435 -12.56 16.32 -12.44
N ARG A 436 -13.55 15.49 -12.81
CA ARG A 436 -14.83 15.38 -12.08
C ARG A 436 -14.78 14.39 -10.92
N TRP A 437 -13.75 13.54 -10.87
CA TRP A 437 -13.65 12.49 -9.85
C TRP A 437 -13.56 13.05 -8.43
N LYS A 438 -12.81 14.16 -8.25
CA LYS A 438 -12.69 14.85 -6.95
C LYS A 438 -14.01 15.34 -6.35
N GLU A 439 -15.06 15.47 -7.19
CA GLU A 439 -16.40 15.89 -6.78
C GLU A 439 -17.29 14.68 -6.43
N GLY A 440 -16.76 13.45 -6.48
CA GLY A 440 -17.51 12.22 -6.30
C GLY A 440 -18.41 11.87 -7.50
N VAL A 441 -18.15 12.48 -8.67
CA VAL A 441 -18.93 12.26 -9.88
C VAL A 441 -18.22 11.25 -10.76
N ALA A 442 -18.96 10.24 -11.23
CA ALA A 442 -18.46 9.26 -12.18
C ALA A 442 -17.91 9.96 -13.43
N ASP A 443 -16.70 9.58 -13.83
CA ASP A 443 -15.99 10.19 -14.95
C ASP A 443 -15.42 9.09 -15.85
N ASP A 444 -16.06 8.86 -16.99
CA ASP A 444 -15.64 7.84 -17.96
C ASP A 444 -14.25 8.10 -18.56
N SER A 445 -13.71 9.30 -18.37
CA SER A 445 -12.36 9.67 -18.81
C SER A 445 -11.27 9.44 -17.76
N LEU A 446 -11.65 8.95 -16.58
CA LEU A 446 -10.77 8.76 -15.43
C LEU A 446 -9.81 7.59 -15.66
N HIS A 447 -8.52 7.84 -15.44
CA HIS A 447 -7.54 6.77 -15.27
C HIS A 447 -7.11 6.70 -13.81
N ARG A 448 -7.52 5.63 -13.12
CA ARG A 448 -7.17 5.37 -11.71
C ARG A 448 -5.99 4.42 -11.65
N LEU A 449 -5.11 4.67 -10.69
CA LEU A 449 -4.03 3.75 -10.34
C LEU A 449 -4.47 2.97 -9.11
N HIS A 450 -5.13 1.83 -9.32
CA HIS A 450 -5.67 1.06 -8.21
C HIS A 450 -5.67 -0.44 -8.51
N ALA A 451 -5.71 -1.23 -7.44
CA ALA A 451 -6.23 -2.59 -7.54
C ALA A 451 -7.75 -2.54 -7.33
N THR A 452 -8.45 -3.52 -7.88
CA THR A 452 -9.86 -3.75 -7.55
C THR A 452 -9.96 -5.02 -6.73
N VAL A 453 -10.80 -5.06 -5.72
CA VAL A 453 -11.13 -6.32 -5.04
C VAL A 453 -12.54 -6.73 -5.47
N LEU A 454 -12.72 -8.02 -5.77
CA LEU A 454 -13.94 -8.59 -6.31
C LEU A 454 -14.68 -9.39 -5.23
N ASP A 455 -16.02 -9.37 -5.29
CA ASP A 455 -16.88 -10.24 -4.48
C ASP A 455 -17.11 -11.61 -5.13
N GLU A 456 -17.97 -12.43 -4.53
CA GLU A 456 -18.27 -13.80 -4.95
C GLU A 456 -18.86 -13.88 -6.36
N GLU A 457 -19.58 -12.84 -6.79
CA GLU A 457 -20.11 -12.72 -8.14
C GLU A 457 -19.13 -12.07 -9.13
N GLY A 458 -17.89 -11.80 -8.71
CA GLY A 458 -16.88 -11.15 -9.53
C GLY A 458 -17.13 -9.64 -9.72
N ARG A 459 -17.91 -8.99 -8.85
CA ARG A 459 -18.21 -7.56 -8.94
C ARG A 459 -17.23 -6.75 -8.09
N PRO A 460 -16.83 -5.54 -8.53
CA PRO A 460 -15.99 -4.64 -7.73
C PRO A 460 -16.61 -4.31 -6.36
N VAL A 461 -15.81 -4.48 -5.32
CA VAL A 461 -16.12 -4.05 -3.96
C VAL A 461 -15.59 -2.63 -3.78
N LEU A 462 -16.49 -1.65 -3.88
CA LEU A 462 -16.12 -0.22 -3.90
C LEU A 462 -15.94 0.42 -2.51
N GLY A 463 -16.40 -0.24 -1.45
CA GLY A 463 -16.23 0.24 -0.08
C GLY A 463 -15.41 -0.73 0.74
N ARG A 464 -14.80 -0.26 1.82
CA ARG A 464 -14.02 -1.10 2.75
C ARG A 464 -14.92 -2.15 3.41
N ALA A 465 -14.85 -3.36 2.86
CA ALA A 465 -15.75 -4.48 3.12
C ALA A 465 -14.98 -5.79 3.01
N ILE A 466 -13.96 -5.93 3.86
CA ILE A 466 -12.97 -7.01 3.81
C ILE A 466 -13.65 -8.38 3.85
N GLU A 467 -14.77 -8.52 4.57
CA GLU A 467 -15.54 -9.76 4.68
C GLU A 467 -16.11 -10.25 3.34
N ARG A 468 -16.21 -9.38 2.35
CA ARG A 468 -16.73 -9.68 1.00
C ARG A 468 -15.65 -9.98 -0.01
N PHE A 469 -14.37 -9.87 0.33
CA PHE A 469 -13.30 -10.03 -0.64
C PHE A 469 -13.20 -11.49 -1.09
N ARG A 470 -13.01 -11.72 -2.40
CA ARG A 470 -12.85 -13.08 -2.95
C ARG A 470 -11.65 -13.19 -3.88
N ALA A 471 -11.35 -12.14 -4.63
CA ALA A 471 -10.16 -12.09 -5.48
C ALA A 471 -9.69 -10.66 -5.75
N PRO A 472 -8.38 -10.41 -5.93
CA PRO A 472 -7.90 -9.19 -6.54
C PRO A 472 -8.17 -9.24 -8.06
N GLY A 473 -8.73 -8.15 -8.59
CA GLY A 473 -8.83 -7.82 -10.00
C GLY A 473 -7.87 -6.71 -10.37
N TYR A 474 -7.22 -6.85 -11.51
CA TYR A 474 -6.35 -5.85 -12.12
C TYR A 474 -6.94 -5.48 -13.48
N ASP A 475 -6.89 -4.21 -13.84
CA ASP A 475 -7.37 -3.67 -15.11
C ASP A 475 -6.34 -3.81 -16.25
#